data_AF-A0AAU9WHI5-F1
#
_entry.id   AF-A0AAU9WHI5-F1
#
_cell.length_a   1.000
_cell.length_b   1.000
_cell.length_c   1.000
_cell.angle_alpha   90.00
_cell.angle_beta   90.00
_cell.angle_gamma   90.00
#
_symmetry.space_group_name_H-M   'P 1'
#
loop_
_entity.id
_entity.type
_entity.pdbx_description
1 polymer ?
#
loop_
_entity_poly.entity_id
_entity_poly.type
_entity_poly.pdbx_seq_one_letter_code
_entity_poly.pdbx_strand_id
1 'polypeptide(L)'
;MISTWQPSVQELKQYPHFQSVSGIQGLYDTLNPTNKKVLETLVAQPNTDAEHDALKFLQHYIRGLDNEKLIQFLRFTTASDALITNKLEVTFTKLEGAACKPIAHTCELLLELPSTYSNFDELREQFNNILEKDMWEMDIM
;
A
#
# COMPACT_ATOMS: atom_id res chain seq x y z
N MET A 1 0.27 21.44 29.92
CA MET A 1 0.29 20.49 28.78
C MET A 1 0.06 21.20 27.45
N ILE A 2 -0.93 22.09 27.32
CA ILE A 2 -1.17 22.86 26.07
C ILE A 2 -0.04 23.86 25.74
N SER A 3 0.57 24.48 26.74
CA SER A 3 1.68 25.45 26.54
C SER A 3 2.94 24.83 25.93
N THR A 4 3.17 23.53 26.11
CA THR A 4 4.37 22.83 25.61
C THR A 4 4.36 22.70 24.09
N TRP A 5 3.18 22.58 23.47
CA TRP A 5 3.02 22.44 22.02
C TRP A 5 2.90 23.77 21.30
N GLN A 6 2.72 24.86 22.03
CA GLN A 6 2.47 26.18 21.48
C GLN A 6 3.55 26.64 20.48
N PRO A 7 4.87 26.42 20.71
CA PRO A 7 5.89 26.74 19.72
C PRO A 7 5.74 25.94 18.42
N SER A 8 5.57 24.62 18.50
CA SER A 8 5.42 23.74 17.34
C SER A 8 4.15 24.05 16.54
N VAL A 9 3.04 24.36 17.21
CA VAL A 9 1.79 24.76 16.55
C VAL A 9 1.95 26.11 15.82
N GLN A 10 2.73 27.05 16.37
CA GLN A 10 3.00 28.32 15.69
C GLN A 10 3.90 28.13 14.47
N GLU A 11 4.89 27.25 14.55
CA GLU A 11 5.73 26.87 13.42
C GLU A 11 4.90 26.24 12.29
N LEU A 12 3.98 25.33 12.61
CA LEU A 12 3.12 24.70 11.61
C LEU A 12 2.26 25.72 10.84
N LYS A 13 1.81 26.81 11.47
CA LYS A 13 0.99 27.86 10.82
C LYS A 13 1.69 28.60 9.67
N GLN A 14 3.01 28.44 9.51
CA GLN A 14 3.71 28.96 8.33
C GLN A 14 3.28 28.24 7.04
N TYR A 15 2.79 27.01 7.14
CA TYR A 15 2.33 26.23 6.00
C TYR A 15 0.85 26.56 5.68
N PRO A 16 0.49 26.79 4.40
CA PRO A 16 -0.86 27.17 4.01
C PRO A 16 -1.94 26.20 4.51
N HIS A 17 -1.66 24.90 4.46
CA HIS A 17 -2.58 23.85 4.92
C HIS A 17 -2.88 23.94 6.42
N PHE A 18 -1.99 24.48 7.24
CA PHE A 18 -2.14 24.52 8.70
C PHE A 18 -2.70 25.86 9.22
N GLN A 19 -3.13 26.76 8.32
CA GLN A 19 -3.74 28.04 8.69
C GLN A 19 -5.22 27.91 9.08
N SER A 20 -5.88 26.81 8.70
CA SER A 20 -7.30 26.56 8.99
C SER A 20 -7.61 25.06 9.05
N VAL A 21 -8.70 24.69 9.72
CA VAL A 21 -9.19 23.30 9.73
C VAL A 21 -9.48 22.81 8.30
N SER A 22 -10.06 23.67 7.45
CA SER A 22 -10.30 23.35 6.02
C SER A 22 -9.02 23.12 5.23
N GLY A 23 -7.93 23.82 5.57
CA GLY A 23 -6.63 23.60 4.94
C GLY A 23 -6.05 22.23 5.29
N ILE A 24 -6.21 21.81 6.55
CA ILE A 24 -5.79 20.49 7.03
C ILE A 24 -6.64 19.41 6.37
N GLN A 25 -7.96 19.61 6.33
CA GLN A 25 -8.86 18.69 5.65
C GLN A 25 -8.49 18.53 4.17
N GLY A 26 -8.26 19.65 3.46
CA GLY A 26 -7.84 19.63 2.07
C GLY A 26 -6.51 18.89 1.85
N LEU A 27 -5.59 18.94 2.82
CA LEU A 27 -4.36 18.14 2.78
C LEU A 27 -4.67 16.64 2.89
N TYR A 28 -5.49 16.23 3.87
CA TYR A 28 -5.93 14.83 4.00
C TYR A 28 -6.67 14.33 2.77
N ASP A 29 -7.50 15.18 2.14
CA ASP A 29 -8.20 14.83 0.91
C ASP A 29 -7.23 14.52 -0.24
N THR A 30 -6.04 15.13 -0.26
CA THR A 30 -5.00 14.79 -1.24
C THR A 30 -4.34 13.42 -0.98
N LEU A 31 -4.31 12.99 0.28
CA LEU A 31 -3.78 11.69 0.72
C LEU A 31 -4.81 10.56 0.55
N ASN A 32 -6.08 10.87 0.29
CA ASN A 32 -7.10 9.85 0.06
C ASN A 32 -6.69 8.94 -1.11
N PRO A 33 -6.66 7.62 -0.87
CA PRO A 33 -6.24 6.69 -1.90
C PRO A 33 -7.30 6.54 -2.97
N THR A 34 -6.83 6.29 -4.18
CA THR A 34 -7.66 5.84 -5.30
C THR A 34 -6.87 4.76 -6.02
N ASN A 35 -7.55 3.84 -6.70
CA ASN A 35 -6.89 2.75 -7.43
C ASN A 35 -5.84 3.31 -8.40
N LYS A 36 -6.15 4.43 -9.07
CA LYS A 36 -5.22 5.14 -9.94
C LYS A 36 -3.96 5.59 -9.19
N LYS A 37 -4.11 6.32 -8.08
CA LYS A 37 -2.95 6.81 -7.31
C LYS A 37 -2.09 5.66 -6.79
N VAL A 38 -2.71 4.57 -6.30
CA VAL A 38 -1.96 3.39 -5.82
C VAL A 38 -1.22 2.69 -6.94
N LEU A 39 -1.81 2.58 -8.14
CA LEU A 39 -1.10 2.02 -9.30
C LEU A 39 0.11 2.87 -9.71
N GLU A 40 0.00 4.19 -9.59
CA GLU A 40 1.07 5.13 -9.92
C GLU A 40 2.25 5.07 -8.93
N THR A 41 2.08 4.51 -7.72
CA THR A 41 3.18 4.33 -6.77
C THR A 41 3.99 3.05 -7.01
N LEU A 42 3.47 2.09 -7.78
CA LEU A 42 4.15 0.81 -8.00
C LEU A 42 5.46 1.00 -8.78
N VAL A 43 6.57 0.55 -8.18
CA VAL A 43 7.88 0.53 -8.83
C VAL A 43 8.39 -0.91 -8.86
N ALA A 44 8.48 -1.47 -10.07
CA ALA A 44 8.87 -2.86 -10.29
C ALA A 44 9.84 -2.98 -11.47
N GLN A 45 10.72 -3.97 -11.43
CA GLN A 45 11.62 -4.33 -12.53
C GLN A 45 11.50 -5.83 -12.84
N PRO A 46 10.41 -6.27 -13.50
CA PRO A 46 10.27 -7.67 -13.94
C PRO A 46 11.30 -7.99 -15.03
N ASN A 47 11.92 -9.16 -14.93
CA ASN A 47 12.96 -9.67 -15.84
C ASN A 47 12.56 -10.97 -16.54
N THR A 48 11.44 -11.59 -16.16
CA THR A 48 10.93 -12.83 -16.76
C THR A 48 9.44 -12.70 -17.12
N ASP A 49 8.96 -13.54 -18.03
CA ASP A 49 7.54 -13.57 -18.41
C ASP A 49 6.62 -13.80 -17.20
N ALA A 50 7.03 -14.68 -16.29
CA ALA A 50 6.32 -14.98 -15.05
C ALA A 50 6.21 -13.75 -14.12
N GLU A 51 7.28 -12.98 -13.98
CA GLU A 51 7.28 -11.72 -13.21
C GLU A 51 6.41 -10.65 -13.88
N HIS A 52 6.46 -10.57 -15.22
CA HIS A 52 5.59 -9.67 -15.97
C HIS A 52 4.12 -10.02 -15.77
N ASP A 53 3.76 -11.29 -15.78
CA ASP A 53 2.38 -11.73 -15.60
C ASP A 53 1.91 -11.53 -14.16
N ALA A 54 2.73 -11.86 -13.16
CA ALA A 54 2.44 -11.56 -11.77
C ALA A 54 2.20 -10.05 -11.53
N LEU A 55 3.02 -9.18 -12.12
CA LEU A 55 2.81 -7.73 -12.04
C LEU A 55 1.51 -7.29 -12.71
N LYS A 56 1.16 -7.85 -13.88
CA LYS A 56 -0.13 -7.57 -14.56
C LYS A 56 -1.31 -8.00 -13.68
N PHE A 57 -1.21 -9.16 -13.04
CA PHE A 57 -2.24 -9.67 -12.13
C PHE A 57 -2.40 -8.75 -10.91
N LEU A 58 -1.31 -8.31 -10.29
CA LEU A 58 -1.35 -7.34 -9.19
C LEU A 58 -2.01 -6.02 -9.62
N GLN A 59 -1.61 -5.47 -10.77
CA GLN A 59 -2.22 -4.25 -11.28
C GLN A 59 -3.70 -4.43 -11.61
N HIS A 60 -4.09 -5.59 -12.16
CA HIS A 60 -5.50 -5.91 -12.42
C HIS A 60 -6.29 -6.01 -11.12
N TYR A 61 -5.72 -6.65 -10.09
CA TYR A 61 -6.30 -6.76 -8.76
C TYR A 61 -6.57 -5.38 -8.17
N ILE A 62 -5.54 -4.52 -8.11
CA ILE A 62 -5.66 -3.16 -7.57
C ILE A 62 -6.70 -2.34 -8.36
N ARG A 63 -6.78 -2.46 -9.69
CA ARG A 63 -7.81 -1.77 -10.50
C ARG A 63 -9.24 -2.17 -10.11
N GLY A 64 -9.44 -3.41 -9.66
CA GLY A 64 -10.75 -3.97 -9.33
C GLY A 64 -11.20 -3.78 -7.88
N LEU A 65 -10.34 -3.26 -6.99
CA LEU A 65 -10.70 -3.07 -5.59
C LEU A 65 -11.74 -1.97 -5.41
N ASP A 66 -12.71 -2.18 -4.52
CA ASP A 66 -13.52 -1.10 -3.98
C ASP A 66 -12.70 -0.28 -2.95
N ASN A 67 -13.29 0.79 -2.43
CA ASN A 67 -12.59 1.68 -1.50
C ASN A 67 -12.17 0.98 -0.19
N GLU A 68 -13.01 0.09 0.33
CA GLU A 68 -12.73 -0.62 1.58
C GLU A 68 -11.54 -1.57 1.42
N LYS A 69 -11.56 -2.40 0.37
CA LYS A 69 -10.47 -3.31 0.03
C LYS A 69 -9.20 -2.57 -0.38
N LEU A 70 -9.32 -1.41 -1.03
CA LEU A 70 -8.17 -0.57 -1.37
C LEU A 70 -7.48 -0.03 -0.12
N ILE A 71 -8.24 0.43 0.88
CA ILE A 71 -7.71 0.87 2.17
C ILE A 71 -7.03 -0.30 2.89
N GLN A 72 -7.63 -1.49 2.86
CA GLN A 72 -7.01 -2.70 3.42
C GLN A 72 -5.70 -3.04 2.69
N PHE A 73 -5.67 -2.98 1.36
CA PHE A 73 -4.44 -3.19 0.58
C PHE A 73 -3.33 -2.20 0.96
N LEU A 74 -3.68 -0.93 1.13
CA LEU A 74 -2.75 0.12 1.53
C LEU A 74 -2.21 -0.11 2.93
N ARG A 75 -3.09 -0.42 3.88
CA ARG A 75 -2.68 -0.77 5.23
C ARG A 75 -1.75 -1.99 5.22
N PHE A 76 -2.01 -3.00 4.38
CA PHE A 76 -1.18 -4.21 4.31
C PHE A 76 0.24 -3.87 3.82
N THR A 77 0.33 -3.02 2.80
CA THR A 77 1.61 -2.68 2.16
C THR A 77 2.38 -1.55 2.82
N THR A 78 1.72 -0.69 3.60
CA THR A 78 2.31 0.56 4.14
C THR A 78 2.03 0.82 5.62
N ALA A 79 1.23 -0.02 6.28
CA ALA A 79 0.67 0.23 7.61
C ALA A 79 -0.17 1.52 7.74
N SER A 80 -0.57 2.15 6.63
CA SER A 80 -1.37 3.37 6.60
C SER A 80 -2.65 3.21 5.76
N ASP A 81 -3.72 3.91 6.14
CA ASP A 81 -4.95 4.08 5.36
C ASP A 81 -4.90 5.29 4.42
N ALA A 82 -3.85 6.11 4.54
CA ALA A 82 -3.58 7.27 3.70
C ALA A 82 -2.40 6.99 2.76
N LEU A 83 -2.46 7.54 1.55
CA LEU A 83 -1.38 7.44 0.58
C LEU A 83 -0.28 8.46 0.89
N ILE A 84 0.54 8.15 1.89
CA ILE A 84 1.65 9.02 2.37
C ILE A 84 2.95 8.84 1.58
N THR A 85 3.02 7.85 0.69
CA THR A 85 4.19 7.54 -0.13
C THR A 85 3.88 7.71 -1.61
N ASN A 86 4.90 8.08 -2.39
CA ASN A 86 4.87 8.09 -3.85
C ASN A 86 5.47 6.80 -4.46
N LYS A 87 5.96 5.88 -3.63
CA LYS A 87 6.64 4.65 -4.05
C LYS A 87 6.24 3.46 -3.19
N LEU A 88 5.89 2.37 -3.86
CA LEU A 88 5.78 1.02 -3.31
C LEU A 88 6.61 0.10 -4.22
N GLU A 89 7.75 -0.36 -3.71
CA GLU A 89 8.61 -1.29 -4.44
C GLU A 89 7.93 -2.65 -4.55
N VAL A 90 8.01 -3.27 -5.73
CA VAL A 90 7.55 -4.64 -5.95
C VAL A 90 8.74 -5.47 -6.42
N THR A 91 9.12 -6.45 -5.62
CA THR A 91 10.12 -7.46 -5.97
C THR A 91 9.43 -8.80 -6.16
N PHE A 92 10.12 -9.73 -6.82
CA PHE A 92 9.55 -11.01 -7.18
C PHE A 92 10.25 -12.16 -6.47
N THR A 93 9.46 -13.11 -5.99
CA THR A 93 9.97 -14.35 -5.37
C THR A 93 9.52 -15.56 -6.17
N LYS A 94 10.16 -16.71 -5.94
CA LYS A 94 9.80 -18.00 -6.55
C LYS A 94 9.17 -18.96 -5.54
N LEU A 95 8.42 -18.41 -4.57
CA LEU A 95 7.76 -19.22 -3.55
C LEU A 95 6.62 -20.04 -4.16
N GLU A 96 6.53 -21.32 -3.83
CA GLU A 96 5.52 -22.25 -4.37
C GLU A 96 4.70 -22.91 -3.24
N GLY A 97 3.55 -23.47 -3.59
CA GLY A 97 2.69 -24.21 -2.65
C GLY A 97 2.18 -23.32 -1.51
N ALA A 98 2.18 -23.83 -0.27
CA ALA A 98 1.67 -23.10 0.89
C ALA A 98 2.46 -21.81 1.23
N ALA A 99 3.66 -21.63 0.67
CA ALA A 99 4.46 -20.42 0.83
C ALA A 99 4.16 -19.36 -0.24
N CYS A 100 3.30 -19.65 -1.23
CA CYS A 100 2.90 -18.73 -2.30
C CYS A 100 1.96 -17.63 -1.76
N LYS A 101 2.49 -16.72 -0.94
CA LYS A 101 1.77 -15.56 -0.41
C LYS A 101 2.56 -14.28 -0.65
N PRO A 102 1.89 -13.15 -0.92
CA PRO A 102 2.54 -11.84 -0.90
C PRO A 102 3.04 -11.51 0.51
N ILE A 103 4.22 -10.88 0.61
CA ILE A 103 4.82 -10.44 1.87
C ILE A 103 5.07 -8.94 1.78
N ALA A 104 4.58 -8.18 2.76
CA ALA A 104 4.76 -6.74 2.82
C ALA A 104 5.73 -6.35 3.93
N HIS A 105 6.73 -5.54 3.56
CA HIS A 105 7.67 -4.89 4.47
C HIS A 105 7.30 -3.41 4.55
N THR A 106 6.49 -3.06 5.54
CA THR A 106 5.84 -1.75 5.60
C THR A 106 6.82 -0.60 5.87
N CYS A 107 7.92 -0.87 6.58
CA CYS A 107 8.95 0.14 6.86
C CYS A 107 9.75 0.49 5.60
N GLU A 108 10.03 -0.51 4.77
CA GLU A 108 10.79 -0.42 3.53
C GLU A 108 9.90 -0.04 2.34
N LEU A 109 8.57 -0.07 2.50
CA LEU A 109 7.59 0.12 1.42
C LEU A 109 7.86 -0.85 0.28
N LEU A 110 8.04 -2.13 0.63
CA LEU A 110 8.38 -3.20 -0.27
C LEU A 110 7.33 -4.31 -0.20
N LEU A 111 6.86 -4.74 -1.37
CA LEU A 111 5.99 -5.90 -1.55
C LEU A 111 6.74 -6.99 -2.31
N GLU A 112 6.99 -8.10 -1.64
CA GLU A 112 7.46 -9.33 -2.29
C GLU A 112 6.27 -10.08 -2.87
N LEU A 113 6.27 -10.22 -4.20
CA LEU A 113 5.21 -10.86 -4.96
C LEU A 113 5.71 -12.20 -5.54
N PRO A 114 5.10 -13.33 -5.20
CA PRO A 114 5.38 -14.59 -5.89
C PRO A 114 5.14 -14.45 -7.41
N SER A 115 6.13 -14.82 -8.21
CA SER A 115 6.04 -14.86 -9.68
C SER A 115 5.46 -16.18 -10.20
N THR A 116 5.13 -17.10 -9.29
CA THR A 116 4.69 -18.46 -9.54
C THR A 116 3.17 -18.59 -9.73
N TYR A 117 2.43 -17.48 -9.62
CA TYR A 117 0.99 -17.46 -9.88
C TYR A 117 0.69 -17.93 -11.30
N SER A 118 -0.10 -18.99 -11.41
CA SER A 118 -0.47 -19.57 -12.71
C SER A 118 -1.52 -18.72 -13.45
N ASN A 119 -2.31 -17.95 -12.70
CA ASN A 119 -3.35 -17.08 -13.23
C ASN A 119 -3.74 -15.98 -12.22
N PHE A 120 -4.60 -15.07 -12.67
CA PHE A 120 -5.12 -13.98 -11.84
C PHE A 120 -5.92 -14.44 -10.62
N ASP A 121 -6.70 -15.53 -10.75
CA ASP A 121 -7.57 -16.00 -9.68
C ASP A 121 -6.77 -16.47 -8.46
N GLU A 122 -5.61 -17.11 -8.69
CA GLU A 122 -4.68 -17.52 -7.63
C GLU A 122 -4.14 -16.30 -6.85
N LEU A 123 -3.67 -15.27 -7.56
CA LEU A 123 -3.21 -14.03 -6.91
C LEU A 123 -4.35 -13.37 -6.12
N ARG A 124 -5.54 -13.29 -6.72
CA ARG A 124 -6.72 -12.69 -6.09
C ARG A 124 -7.11 -13.44 -4.81
N GLU A 125 -7.12 -14.76 -4.83
CA GLU A 125 -7.43 -15.58 -3.66
C GLU A 125 -6.43 -15.31 -2.53
N GLN A 126 -5.12 -15.27 -2.83
CA GLN A 126 -4.11 -15.00 -1.81
C GLN A 126 -4.26 -13.61 -1.19
N PHE A 127 -4.46 -12.57 -2.01
CA PHE A 127 -4.69 -11.23 -1.45
C PHE A 127 -5.99 -11.15 -0.65
N ASN A 128 -7.09 -11.73 -1.13
CA ASN A 128 -8.35 -11.74 -0.38
C ASN A 128 -8.18 -12.44 0.97
N ASN A 129 -7.51 -13.60 1.00
CA ASN A 129 -7.21 -14.33 2.23
C ASN A 129 -6.37 -13.53 3.23
N ILE A 130 -5.54 -12.58 2.76
CA ILE A 130 -4.79 -11.66 3.63
C ILE A 130 -5.70 -10.53 4.10
N LEU A 131 -6.37 -9.84 3.17
CA LEU A 131 -7.14 -8.65 3.48
C LEU A 131 -8.40 -8.93 4.32
N GLU A 132 -8.92 -10.16 4.29
CA GLU A 132 -10.09 -10.60 5.07
C GLU A 132 -9.74 -11.03 6.51
N LYS A 133 -8.46 -11.15 6.86
CA LYS A 133 -8.04 -11.45 8.23
C LYS A 133 -8.12 -10.19 9.09
N ASP A 134 -8.77 -10.31 10.25
CA ASP A 134 -8.84 -9.25 11.28
C ASP A 134 -7.47 -8.93 11.91
N MET A 135 -6.52 -9.87 11.84
CA MET A 135 -5.14 -9.71 12.29
C MET A 135 -4.18 -10.12 11.18
N TRP A 136 -3.30 -9.21 10.77
CA TRP A 136 -2.20 -9.53 9.85
C TRP A 136 -0.97 -9.95 10.65
N GLU A 137 -0.42 -11.11 10.30
CA GLU A 137 0.89 -11.53 10.76
C GLU A 137 1.91 -10.59 10.12
N MET A 138 2.42 -9.65 10.91
CA MET A 138 3.58 -8.84 10.57
C MET A 138 4.80 -9.66 11.01
N ASP A 139 5.58 -10.19 10.07
CA ASP A 139 6.84 -10.85 10.39
C ASP A 139 7.81 -9.80 10.95
N ILE A 140 7.96 -9.74 12.27
CA ILE A 140 8.96 -8.89 12.93
C ILE A 140 10.26 -9.69 12.96
N MET A 141 11.23 -9.30 12.12
CA MET A 141 12.61 -9.78 12.18
C MET A 141 13.35 -9.24 13.41
#